data_AF-X1C2Q8-F1
#
_entry.id   AF-X1C2Q8-F1
#
_cell.length_a   1.000
_cell.length_b   1.000
_cell.length_c   1.000
_cell.angle_alpha   90.00
_cell.angle_beta   90.00
_cell.angle_gamma   90.00
#
_symmetry.space_group_name_H-M   'P 1'
#
loop_
_entity.id
_entity.type
_entity.pdbx_description
1 polymer ?
#
loop_
_entity_poly.entity_id
_entity_poly.type
_entity_poly.pdbx_seq_one_letter_code
_entity_poly.pdbx_strand_id
1 'polypeptide(L)'
;MSYTTKEIGSNTTVIDFPWPRREPLPDGLPTVLSFEYDLLPVKLKTYVENCAKALQAPPDLVAAPIMVAMASLIGRSIAIRPKRNEPWTVVPNLFGR
;
A
#
# COMPACT_ATOMS: atom_id res chain seq x y z
N MET A 1 -27.88 39.60 -31.18
CA MET A 1 -28.75 38.41 -31.07
C MET A 1 -28.90 38.11 -29.59
N SER A 2 -29.92 38.67 -28.94
CA SER A 2 -30.10 38.60 -27.49
C SER A 2 -30.88 37.34 -27.15
N TYR A 3 -30.22 36.32 -26.58
CA TYR A 3 -30.95 35.19 -25.98
C TYR A 3 -31.23 35.53 -24.51
N THR A 4 -32.52 35.60 -24.19
CA THR A 4 -33.00 35.68 -22.82
C THR A 4 -32.79 34.32 -22.17
N THR A 5 -31.95 34.24 -21.13
CA THR A 5 -31.89 33.05 -20.27
C THR A 5 -32.80 33.30 -19.08
N LYS A 6 -33.68 32.34 -18.84
CA LYS A 6 -34.68 32.34 -17.79
C LYS A 6 -33.96 32.00 -16.48
N GLU A 7 -34.03 32.90 -15.51
CA GLU A 7 -33.46 32.76 -14.16
C GLU A 7 -33.80 31.38 -13.57
N ILE A 8 -32.77 30.54 -13.40
CA ILE A 8 -32.85 29.32 -12.60
C ILE A 8 -32.69 29.80 -11.17
N GLY A 9 -33.74 29.65 -10.34
CA GLY A 9 -33.78 30.10 -8.95
C GLY A 9 -32.51 29.71 -8.18
N SER A 10 -31.61 30.66 -8.06
CA SER A 10 -30.24 30.52 -7.61
C SER A 10 -30.16 30.87 -6.13
N ASN A 11 -30.76 30.04 -5.27
CA ASN A 11 -30.50 30.13 -3.83
C ASN A 11 -29.51 29.07 -3.33
N THR A 12 -28.56 28.67 -4.19
CA THR A 12 -27.34 27.99 -3.73
C THR A 12 -26.31 29.08 -3.45
N THR A 13 -26.28 29.56 -2.22
CA THR A 13 -25.18 30.38 -1.73
C THR A 13 -23.92 29.55 -1.85
N VAL A 14 -23.04 29.87 -2.80
CA VAL A 14 -21.73 29.25 -2.91
C VAL A 14 -20.93 29.76 -1.71
N ILE A 15 -20.86 28.95 -0.66
CA ILE A 15 -20.09 29.28 0.54
C ILE A 15 -18.63 29.11 0.15
N ASP A 16 -17.97 30.21 -0.18
CA ASP A 16 -16.52 30.22 -0.40
C ASP A 16 -15.85 30.00 0.95
N PHE A 17 -15.23 28.82 1.14
CA PHE A 17 -14.47 28.50 2.35
C PHE A 17 -13.02 28.90 2.10
N PRO A 18 -12.58 30.09 2.55
CA PRO A 18 -11.19 30.51 2.36
C PRO A 18 -10.27 29.51 3.07
N TRP A 19 -9.23 29.07 2.36
CA TRP A 19 -8.23 28.18 2.95
C TRP A 19 -7.65 28.83 4.23
N PRO A 20 -7.56 28.07 5.34
CA PRO A 20 -6.99 28.59 6.56
C PRO A 20 -5.50 28.92 6.37
N ARG A 21 -4.98 29.80 7.22
CA ARG A 21 -3.55 30.13 7.24
C ARG A 21 -2.75 28.85 7.51
N ARG A 22 -1.70 28.61 6.71
CA ARG A 22 -0.80 27.47 6.91
C ARG A 22 -0.13 27.57 8.29
N GLU A 23 -0.28 26.53 9.09
CA GLU A 23 0.45 26.38 10.35
C GLU A 23 1.79 25.70 10.09
N PRO A 24 2.85 26.03 10.87
CA PRO A 24 4.10 25.30 10.79
C PRO A 24 3.89 23.84 11.21
N LEU A 25 4.60 22.93 10.56
CA LEU A 25 4.62 21.54 10.99
C LEU A 25 5.20 21.47 12.42
N PRO A 26 4.66 20.62 13.30
CA PRO A 26 5.24 20.40 14.61
C PRO A 26 6.69 19.91 14.47
N ASP A 27 7.55 20.40 15.36
CA ASP A 27 8.97 20.05 15.35
C ASP A 27 9.18 18.58 15.72
N GLY A 28 9.84 17.85 14.82
CA GLY A 28 10.20 16.46 15.01
C GLY A 28 9.19 15.47 14.43
N LEU A 29 9.71 14.56 13.61
CA LEU A 29 8.97 13.35 13.21
C LEU A 29 9.10 12.33 14.34
N PRO A 30 8.02 11.60 14.69
CA PRO A 30 8.15 10.47 15.60
C PRO A 30 9.15 9.46 15.02
N THR A 31 9.95 8.86 15.89
CA THR A 31 10.92 7.83 15.47
C THR A 31 10.18 6.67 14.82
N VAL A 32 10.43 6.45 13.54
CA VAL A 32 9.88 5.33 12.79
C VAL A 32 10.81 4.12 12.95
N LEU A 33 10.22 2.94 13.18
CA LEU A 33 10.96 1.68 13.21
C LEU A 33 11.61 1.40 11.86
N SER A 34 12.86 0.97 11.87
CA SER A 34 13.53 0.52 10.66
C SER A 34 12.91 -0.79 10.15
N PHE A 35 12.93 -0.98 8.84
CA PHE A 35 12.39 -2.18 8.22
C PHE A 35 13.36 -3.37 8.37
N GLU A 36 12.87 -4.46 8.96
CA GLU A 36 13.63 -5.70 9.16
C GLU A 36 13.59 -6.56 7.89
N TYR A 37 14.65 -6.50 7.08
CA TYR A 37 14.76 -7.29 5.84
C TYR A 37 14.75 -8.81 6.07
N ASP A 38 15.04 -9.27 7.29
CA ASP A 38 15.00 -10.68 7.66
C ASP A 38 13.59 -11.28 7.67
N LEU A 39 12.56 -10.44 7.66
CA LEU A 39 11.16 -10.85 7.46
C LEU A 39 10.89 -11.35 6.03
N LEU A 40 11.77 -11.03 5.08
CA LEU A 40 11.60 -11.41 3.68
C LEU A 40 12.29 -12.75 3.36
N PRO A 41 11.73 -13.53 2.41
CA PRO A 41 12.46 -14.64 1.79
C PRO A 41 13.83 -14.17 1.31
N VAL A 42 14.87 -14.98 1.51
CA VAL A 42 16.28 -14.63 1.22
C VAL A 42 16.47 -14.06 -0.19
N LYS A 43 15.73 -14.57 -1.18
CA LYS A 43 15.82 -14.12 -2.57
C LYS A 43 15.25 -12.72 -2.82
N LEU A 44 14.39 -12.22 -1.94
CA LEU A 44 13.75 -10.91 -2.09
C LEU A 44 14.51 -9.77 -1.42
N LYS A 45 15.33 -10.05 -0.40
CA LYS A 45 16.01 -9.01 0.39
C LYS A 45 16.76 -8.02 -0.48
N THR A 46 17.68 -8.53 -1.30
CA THR A 46 18.51 -7.72 -2.21
C THR A 46 17.68 -6.98 -3.26
N TYR A 47 16.60 -7.61 -3.75
CA TYR A 47 15.73 -6.98 -4.74
C TYR A 47 14.96 -5.81 -4.14
N VAL A 48 14.34 -6.00 -2.97
CA VAL A 48 13.61 -4.95 -2.24
C VAL A 48 14.54 -3.79 -1.89
N GLU A 49 15.74 -4.08 -1.39
CA GLU A 49 16.73 -3.05 -1.04
C GLU A 49 17.12 -2.21 -2.27
N ASN A 50 17.39 -2.84 -3.40
CA ASN A 50 17.75 -2.15 -4.64
C ASN A 50 16.59 -1.30 -5.17
N CYS A 51 15.37 -1.83 -5.15
CA CYS A 51 14.18 -1.11 -5.58
C CYS A 51 13.87 0.07 -4.64
N ALA A 52 13.95 -0.10 -3.33
CA ALA A 52 13.75 0.97 -2.35
C ALA A 52 14.76 2.12 -2.57
N LYS A 53 16.03 1.78 -2.79
CA LYS A 53 17.08 2.75 -3.15
C LYS A 53 16.78 3.46 -4.47
N ALA A 54 16.34 2.74 -5.49
CA ALA A 54 16.01 3.32 -6.79
C ALA A 54 14.79 4.27 -6.71
N LEU A 55 13.78 3.89 -5.93
CA LEU A 55 12.54 4.64 -5.75
C LEU A 55 12.68 5.77 -4.71
N GLN A 56 13.79 5.84 -3.97
CA GLN A 56 13.97 6.74 -2.83
C GLN A 56 12.79 6.64 -1.85
N ALA A 57 12.30 5.42 -1.65
CA ALA A 57 11.12 5.12 -0.86
C ALA A 57 11.46 4.22 0.32
N PRO A 58 10.70 4.29 1.43
CA PRO A 58 10.78 3.32 2.51
C PRO A 58 10.67 1.86 1.99
N PRO A 59 11.49 0.92 2.49
CA PRO A 59 11.56 -0.45 1.95
C PRO A 59 10.27 -1.25 2.10
N ASP A 60 9.46 -0.96 3.12
CA ASP A 60 8.15 -1.53 3.39
C ASP A 60 7.17 -1.29 2.24
N LEU A 61 7.23 -0.12 1.59
CA LEU A 61 6.40 0.22 0.42
C LEU A 61 6.71 -0.65 -0.80
N VAL A 62 7.89 -1.28 -0.84
CA VAL A 62 8.30 -2.20 -1.90
C VAL A 62 8.09 -3.65 -1.48
N ALA A 63 8.45 -3.98 -0.24
CA ALA A 63 8.34 -5.32 0.33
C ALA A 63 6.90 -5.86 0.31
N ALA A 64 5.94 -5.07 0.78
CA ALA A 64 4.54 -5.49 0.87
C ALA A 64 3.92 -5.87 -0.49
N PRO A 65 3.95 -5.01 -1.53
CA PRO A 65 3.34 -5.36 -2.82
C PRO A 65 4.03 -6.53 -3.52
N ILE A 66 5.35 -6.71 -3.36
CA ILE A 66 6.05 -7.88 -3.92
C ILE A 66 5.59 -9.18 -3.25
N MET A 67 5.44 -9.18 -1.92
CA MET A 67 4.91 -10.34 -1.19
C MET A 67 3.49 -10.69 -1.66
N VAL A 68 2.63 -9.68 -1.86
CA VAL A 68 1.27 -9.85 -2.39
C VAL A 68 1.28 -10.36 -3.83
N ALA A 69 2.18 -9.87 -4.68
CA ALA A 69 2.31 -10.33 -6.07
C ALA A 69 2.78 -11.79 -6.16
N MET A 70 3.71 -12.21 -5.30
CA MET A 70 4.09 -13.63 -5.22
C MET A 70 2.95 -14.50 -4.66
N ALA A 71 2.23 -13.97 -3.67
CA ALA A 71 1.06 -14.62 -3.09
C ALA A 71 -0.03 -14.86 -4.15
N SER A 72 -0.29 -13.90 -5.04
CA SER A 72 -1.30 -14.05 -6.09
C SER A 72 -0.93 -15.11 -7.13
N LEU A 73 0.37 -15.25 -7.44
CA LEU A 73 0.89 -16.27 -8.36
C LEU A 73 0.70 -17.69 -7.80
N ILE A 74 0.96 -17.88 -6.50
CA ILE A 74 0.87 -19.20 -5.86
C ILE A 74 -0.58 -19.50 -5.44
N GLY A 75 -1.25 -18.56 -4.79
CA GLY A 75 -2.59 -18.72 -4.22
C GLY A 75 -2.72 -20.00 -3.39
N ARG A 76 -3.68 -20.85 -3.78
CA ARG A 76 -3.96 -22.18 -3.18
C ARG A 76 -3.37 -23.34 -4.01
N SER A 77 -2.54 -23.06 -5.01
CA SER A 77 -2.09 -24.11 -5.95
C SER A 77 -1.10 -25.13 -5.37
N ILE A 78 -0.43 -24.79 -4.27
CA ILE A 78 0.59 -25.63 -3.62
C ILE A 78 0.10 -26.08 -2.24
N ALA A 79 0.38 -27.33 -1.90
CA ALA A 79 0.15 -27.90 -0.57
C ALA A 79 1.47 -28.42 0.02
N ILE A 80 1.63 -28.31 1.34
CA ILE A 80 2.81 -28.78 2.06
C ILE A 80 2.43 -29.82 3.11
N ARG A 81 3.35 -30.75 3.40
CA ARG A 81 3.24 -31.70 4.52
C ARG A 81 4.36 -31.41 5.52
N PRO A 82 4.12 -30.59 6.56
CA PRO A 82 5.17 -30.19 7.49
C PRO A 82 5.70 -31.36 8.31
N LYS A 83 4.85 -32.36 8.55
CA LYS A 83 5.18 -33.56 9.33
C LYS A 83 5.57 -34.70 8.40
N ARG A 84 6.74 -35.30 8.66
CA ARG A 84 7.28 -36.42 7.85
C ARG A 84 6.45 -37.69 7.98
N ASN A 85 5.98 -38.01 9.18
CA ASN A 85 5.38 -39.31 9.52
C ASN A 85 3.86 -39.24 9.72
N GLU A 86 3.22 -38.14 9.36
CA GLU A 86 1.77 -37.95 9.51
C GLU A 86 1.19 -37.41 8.19
N PRO A 87 0.04 -37.91 7.69
CA PRO A 87 -0.51 -37.50 6.40
C PRO A 87 -1.14 -36.09 6.39
N TRP A 88 -0.87 -35.29 7.43
CA TRP A 88 -1.39 -33.94 7.56
C TRP A 88 -0.86 -33.02 6.46
N THR A 89 -1.79 -32.52 5.65
CA THR A 89 -1.51 -31.67 4.48
C THR A 89 -2.10 -30.28 4.74
N VAL A 90 -1.28 -29.25 4.58
CA VAL A 90 -1.66 -27.84 4.73
C VAL A 90 -1.65 -27.20 3.35
N VAL A 91 -2.75 -26.55 2.99
CA VAL A 91 -2.81 -25.68 1.81
C VAL A 91 -2.65 -24.24 2.31
N PRO A 92 -1.46 -23.64 2.25
CA PRO A 92 -1.28 -22.26 2.66
C PRO A 92 -2.13 -21.35 1.78
N ASN A 93 -2.99 -20.55 2.41
CA ASN A 93 -3.77 -19.53 1.71
C ASN A 93 -3.03 -18.20 1.80
N LEU A 94 -2.43 -17.80 0.69
CA LEU A 94 -1.81 -16.50 0.54
C LEU A 94 -2.79 -15.59 -0.22
N PHE A 95 -3.16 -14.46 0.39
CA PHE A 95 -4.13 -13.50 -0.15
C PHE A 95 -3.46 -12.53 -1.13
N GLY A 96 -4.21 -12.05 -2.12
CA GLY A 96 -3.68 -11.17 -3.19
C GLY A 96 -4.10 -11.55 -4.61
N ARG A 97 -4.83 -12.65 -4.78
CA ARG A 97 -5.47 -13.07 -6.03
C ARG A 97 -6.85 -12.42 -6.17
#